data_AF-A0A962NDL2-F1
#
_entry.id   AF-A0A962NDL2-F1
#
_cell.length_a   1.000
_cell.length_b   1.000
_cell.length_c   1.000
_cell.angle_alpha   90.00
_cell.angle_beta   90.00
_cell.angle_gamma   90.00
#
_symmetry.space_group_name_H-M   'P 1'
#
loop_
_entity.id
_entity.type
_entity.pdbx_description
1 polymer ?
#
loop_
_entity_poly.entity_id
_entity_poly.type
_entity_poly.pdbx_seq_one_letter_code
_entity_poly.pdbx_strand_id
1 'polypeptide(L)' 'YGWNEEVESNAVEFIIHSLRRKLGRDAIKNVRGLGWLVSRTA' A
#
# COMPACT_ATOMS: atom_id res chain seq x y z
N TYR A 1 6.11 -5.04 -24.22
CA TYR A 1 5.69 -4.06 -23.20
C TYR A 1 4.60 -4.72 -22.37
N GLY A 2 4.90 -5.17 -21.15
CA GLY A 2 3.91 -5.92 -20.34
C GLY A 2 4.47 -6.68 -19.13
N TRP A 3 5.72 -6.42 -18.75
CA TRP A 3 6.39 -7.15 -17.67
C TRP A 3 6.64 -6.32 -16.41
N ASN A 4 6.51 -5.00 -16.47
CA ASN A 4 6.81 -4.14 -15.31
C ASN A 4 5.57 -3.54 -14.63
N GLU A 5 4.47 -3.30 -15.34
CA GLU A 5 3.36 -2.53 -14.76
C GLU A 5 2.45 -3.37 -13.84
N GLU A 6 2.09 -4.58 -14.25
CA GLU A 6 1.18 -5.43 -13.46
C GLU A 6 1.88 -6.13 -12.29
N VAL A 7 3.15 -6.53 -12.47
CA VAL A 7 3.96 -7.22 -11.44
C VAL A 7 4.43 -6.26 -10.36
N GLU A 8 4.57 -4.96 -10.64
CA GLU A 8 4.84 -3.99 -9.58
C GLU A 8 3.57 -3.69 -8.77
N SER A 9 2.40 -3.64 -9.42
CA SER A 9 1.14 -3.31 -8.74
C SER A 9 0.82 -4.32 -7.65
N ASN A 10 0.74 -5.62 -7.97
CA ASN A 10 0.40 -6.66 -6.99
C ASN A 10 1.38 -6.74 -5.81
N ALA A 11 2.66 -6.44 -6.04
CA ALA A 11 3.68 -6.41 -4.99
C ALA A 11 3.39 -5.29 -3.97
N VAL A 12 2.96 -4.12 -4.44
CA VAL A 12 2.59 -2.99 -3.58
C VAL A 12 1.41 -3.35 -2.69
N GLU A 13 0.34 -3.96 -3.23
CA GLU A 13 -0.79 -4.38 -2.39
C GLU A 13 -0.38 -5.43 -1.35
N PHE A 14 0.47 -6.39 -1.72
CA PHE A 14 0.95 -7.42 -0.81
C PHE A 14 1.77 -6.83 0.35
N ILE A 15 2.66 -5.89 0.05
CA ILE A 15 3.48 -5.21 1.06
C ILE A 15 2.58 -4.38 1.99
N ILE A 16 1.63 -3.62 1.45
CA ILE A 16 0.70 -2.80 2.24
C ILE A 16 -0.18 -3.66 3.14
N HIS A 17 -0.66 -4.80 2.63
CA HIS A 17 -1.39 -5.77 3.44
C HIS A 17 -0.54 -6.26 4.62
N SER A 18 0.70 -6.65 4.37
CA SER A 18 1.64 -7.12 5.40
C SER A 18 1.96 -6.05 6.44
N LEU A 19 2.12 -4.79 6.03
CA LEU A 19 2.37 -3.66 6.93
C LEU A 19 1.17 -3.37 7.82
N ARG A 20 -0.04 -3.32 7.25
CA ARG A 20 -1.29 -3.14 8.03
C ARG A 20 -1.52 -4.26 9.03
N ARG A 21 -1.13 -5.50 8.71
CA ARG A 21 -1.18 -6.61 9.67
C ARG A 21 -0.24 -6.42 10.87
N LYS A 22 0.92 -5.80 10.66
CA LYS A 22 1.93 -5.56 11.72
C LYS A 22 1.68 -4.30 12.53
N LEU A 23 1.21 -3.22 11.88
CA LEU A 23 1.11 -1.88 12.45
C LEU A 23 -0.33 -1.47 12.82
N GLY A 24 -1.31 -2.29 12.47
CA GLY A 24 -2.72 -1.95 12.56
C GLY A 24 -3.25 -1.38 11.25
N ARG A 25 -4.56 -1.55 11.04
CA ARG A 25 -5.22 -1.27 9.76
C ARG A 25 -5.18 0.22 9.38
N ASP A 26 -5.10 1.11 10.38
CA ASP A 26 -5.13 2.56 10.21
C ASP A 26 -3.76 3.19 9.96
N ALA A 27 -2.68 2.40 10.00
CA ALA A 27 -1.31 2.89 9.78
C ALA A 27 -1.07 3.37 8.34
N ILE A 28 -1.76 2.79 7.36
CA ILE A 28 -1.68 3.17 5.95
C ILE A 28 -3.10 3.35 5.43
N LYS A 29 -3.38 4.45 4.73
CA LYS A 29 -4.68 4.77 4.12
C LYS A 29 -4.56 4.80 2.60
N ASN A 30 -5.60 4.34 1.90
CA ASN A 30 -5.71 4.54 0.46
C ASN A 30 -6.28 5.95 0.23
N VAL A 31 -5.63 6.71 -0.63
CA VAL A 31 -6.12 8.00 -1.12
C VAL A 31 -6.45 7.83 -2.59
N ARG A 32 -7.75 7.84 -2.92
CA ARG A 32 -8.25 7.55 -4.27
C ARG A 32 -7.62 8.51 -5.29
N GLY A 33 -7.01 7.95 -6.33
CA GLY A 33 -6.32 8.69 -7.38
C GLY A 33 -4.95 9.25 -6.99
N LEU A 34 -4.48 9.00 -5.76
CA LEU A 34 -3.22 9.52 -5.23
C LEU A 34 -2.30 8.43 -4.64
N GLY A 35 -2.82 7.22 -4.42
CA GLY A 35 -2.03 6.09 -3.90
C GLY A 35 -2.22 5.89 -2.40
N TRP A 36 -1.13 5.83 -1.64
CA TRP A 36 -1.14 5.42 -0.24
C TRP A 36 -0.49 6.46 0.67
N LEU A 37 -1.07 6.67 1.85
CA LEU A 37 -0.60 7.63 2.85
C LEU A 37 -0.33 6.92 4.18
N VAL A 38 0.83 7.18 4.78
CA VAL A 38 1.16 6.72 6.13
C VAL A 38 0.56 7.69 7.15
N SER A 39 -0.21 7.16 8.09
CA SER A 39 -0.77 7.95 9.18
C SER A 39 0.35 8.49 10.06
N ARG A 40 0.35 9.80 10.29
CA ARG A 40 1.22 10.42 11.29
C ARG A 40 0.63 10.08 12.66
N THR A 41 1.28 9.20 13.40
CA THR A 41 0.96 8.96 14.81
C THR A 41 1.06 10.30 15.55
N ALA A 42 0.03 10.64 16.33
CA ALA A 42 0.09 11.69 17.33
C ALA A 42 0.82 11.17 18.57
#